data_AF-C0C0G9-F1
#
_entry.id   AF-C0C0G9-F1
#
_cell.length_a   1.000
_cell.length_b   1.000
_cell.length_c   1.000
_cell.angle_alpha   90.00
_cell.angle_beta   90.00
_cell.angle_gamma   90.00
#
_symmetry.space_group_name_H-M   'P 1'
#
loop_
_entity.id
_entity.type
_entity.pdbx_description
1 polymer ?
#
loop_
_entity_poly.entity_id
_entity_poly.type
_entity_poly.pdbx_seq_one_letter_code
_entity_poly.pdbx_strand_id
1 'polypeptide(L)'
;MFEKIKKAENAEQIQKAQDNIKNKMAENSASQEAVKAVEEEFKKLEDNRQCMTQRKLEEAEIHREQQARKNKLMVTTGYNFEGYRISRYIDIVHGEYSVGHFINIDNSLSRAKYAAQEKMIDQAVVKGANAIIGIDFDITSISDVIAAAIVSGTAVVIEKIEE
;
A
#
# COMPACT_ATOMS: atom_id res chain seq x y z
N MET A 1 -27.02 -17.66 -15.33
CA MET A 1 -27.25 -16.27 -15.78
C MET A 1 -26.37 -15.27 -15.03
N PHE A 2 -26.37 -15.32 -13.69
CA PHE A 2 -25.58 -14.44 -12.81
C PHE A 2 -24.04 -14.56 -12.93
N GLU A 3 -23.52 -15.70 -13.40
CA GLU A 3 -22.08 -15.91 -13.69
C GLU A 3 -21.49 -14.89 -14.66
N LYS A 4 -22.25 -14.45 -15.68
CA LYS A 4 -21.76 -13.48 -16.67
C LYS A 4 -21.62 -12.07 -16.08
N ILE A 5 -22.43 -11.73 -15.08
CA ILE A 5 -22.38 -10.44 -14.39
C ILE A 5 -21.24 -10.44 -13.36
N LYS A 6 -20.96 -11.60 -12.73
CA LYS A 6 -19.77 -11.77 -11.89
C LYS A 6 -18.44 -11.65 -12.64
N LYS A 7 -18.42 -11.91 -13.96
CA LYS A 7 -17.22 -11.89 -14.81
C LYS A 7 -17.13 -10.67 -15.73
N ALA A 8 -18.09 -9.75 -15.69
CA ALA A 8 -18.10 -8.58 -16.57
C ALA A 8 -17.12 -7.51 -16.07
N GLU A 9 -16.26 -7.02 -16.97
CA GLU A 9 -15.15 -6.13 -16.62
C GLU A 9 -15.52 -4.65 -16.74
N ASN A 10 -16.64 -4.31 -17.40
CA ASN A 10 -17.06 -2.93 -17.64
C ASN A 10 -18.60 -2.73 -17.56
N ALA A 11 -19.02 -1.48 -17.30
CA ALA A 11 -20.42 -1.11 -17.03
C ALA A 11 -21.37 -1.45 -18.20
N GLU A 12 -20.86 -1.40 -19.43
CA GLU A 12 -21.63 -1.65 -20.65
C GLU A 12 -21.99 -3.13 -20.80
N GLN A 13 -21.09 -4.06 -20.45
CA GLN A 13 -21.39 -5.50 -20.44
C GLN A 13 -22.39 -5.88 -19.35
N ILE A 14 -22.40 -5.14 -18.24
CA ILE A 14 -23.31 -5.37 -17.12
C ILE A 14 -24.72 -4.93 -17.48
N GLN A 15 -24.87 -3.73 -18.05
CA GLN A 15 -26.17 -3.23 -18.54
C GLN A 15 -26.76 -4.19 -19.58
N LYS A 16 -25.93 -4.62 -20.53
CA LYS A 16 -26.33 -5.57 -21.57
C LYS A 16 -26.70 -6.95 -21.02
N ALA A 17 -26.08 -7.37 -19.92
CA ALA A 17 -26.42 -8.61 -19.22
C ALA A 17 -27.70 -8.48 -18.38
N GLN A 18 -27.92 -7.32 -17.74
CA GLN A 18 -29.16 -7.00 -17.03
C GLN A 18 -30.36 -6.93 -17.98
N ASP A 19 -30.21 -6.25 -19.11
CA ASP A 19 -31.25 -6.12 -20.13
C ASP A 19 -31.62 -7.48 -20.73
N ASN A 20 -30.61 -8.33 -21.00
CA ASN A 20 -30.85 -9.72 -21.45
C ASN A 20 -31.57 -10.58 -20.41
N ILE A 21 -31.34 -10.34 -19.12
CA ILE A 21 -32.01 -11.05 -18.02
C ILE A 21 -33.45 -10.55 -17.87
N LYS A 22 -33.67 -9.22 -17.92
CA LYS A 22 -35.01 -8.62 -17.90
C LYS A 22 -35.87 -9.08 -19.08
N ASN A 23 -35.32 -9.07 -20.30
CA ASN A 23 -36.05 -9.50 -21.50
C ASN A 23 -36.46 -10.98 -21.43
N LYS A 24 -35.56 -11.87 -20.98
CA LYS A 24 -35.87 -13.30 -20.80
C LYS A 24 -36.85 -13.59 -19.67
N MET A 25 -36.92 -12.74 -18.65
CA MET A 25 -37.93 -12.86 -17.59
C MET A 25 -39.31 -12.36 -18.03
N ALA A 26 -39.36 -11.35 -18.91
CA ALA A 26 -40.60 -10.90 -19.55
C ALA A 26 -41.17 -11.94 -20.53
N GLU A 27 -40.31 -12.63 -21.30
CA GLU A 27 -40.70 -13.69 -22.24
C GLU A 27 -41.32 -14.93 -21.56
N ASN A 28 -40.88 -15.26 -20.34
CA ASN A 28 -41.32 -16.47 -19.62
C ASN A 28 -42.48 -16.26 -18.65
N SER A 29 -43.15 -15.10 -18.66
CA SER A 29 -44.30 -14.80 -17.77
C SER A 29 -43.99 -15.04 -16.29
N ALA A 30 -42.78 -14.66 -15.84
CA ALA A 30 -42.34 -14.84 -14.46
C ALA A 30 -43.27 -14.12 -13.47
N SER A 31 -43.48 -14.70 -12.28
CA SER A 31 -44.28 -14.06 -11.23
C SER A 31 -43.67 -12.71 -10.82
N GLN A 32 -44.51 -11.74 -10.45
CA GLN A 32 -44.05 -10.41 -10.02
C GLN A 32 -43.08 -10.48 -8.83
N GLU A 33 -43.22 -11.49 -7.97
CA GLU A 33 -42.32 -11.77 -6.85
C GLU A 33 -40.93 -12.23 -7.31
N ALA A 34 -40.86 -13.10 -8.34
CA ALA A 34 -39.58 -13.55 -8.89
C ALA A 34 -38.83 -12.39 -9.57
N VAL A 35 -39.54 -11.49 -10.27
CA VAL A 35 -38.93 -10.31 -10.89
C VAL A 35 -38.38 -9.36 -9.83
N LYS A 36 -39.15 -9.05 -8.77
CA LYS A 36 -38.70 -8.20 -7.65
C LYS A 36 -37.49 -8.75 -6.92
N ALA A 37 -37.50 -10.04 -6.58
CA ALA A 37 -36.37 -10.66 -5.87
C ALA A 37 -35.06 -10.56 -6.68
N VAL A 38 -35.15 -10.69 -8.00
CA VAL A 38 -33.99 -10.55 -8.88
C VAL A 38 -33.54 -9.10 -9.01
N GLU A 39 -34.46 -8.12 -9.06
CA GLU A 39 -34.11 -6.69 -9.06
C GLU A 39 -33.41 -6.26 -7.76
N GLU A 40 -33.85 -6.76 -6.61
CA GLU A 40 -33.21 -6.51 -5.31
C GLU A 40 -31.80 -7.09 -5.26
N GLU A 41 -31.59 -8.31 -5.76
CA GLU A 41 -30.25 -8.90 -5.87
C GLU A 41 -29.35 -8.11 -6.82
N PHE A 42 -29.88 -7.59 -7.93
CA PHE A 42 -29.11 -6.70 -8.81
C PHE A 42 -28.68 -5.42 -8.11
N LYS A 43 -29.58 -4.80 -7.35
CA LYS A 43 -29.26 -3.58 -6.61
C LYS A 43 -28.16 -3.82 -5.57
N LYS A 44 -28.25 -4.92 -4.79
CA LYS A 44 -27.20 -5.31 -3.84
C LYS A 44 -25.85 -5.55 -4.52
N LEU A 45 -25.85 -6.17 -5.71
CA LEU A 45 -24.62 -6.41 -6.48
C LEU A 45 -24.00 -5.09 -6.97
N GLU A 46 -24.81 -4.12 -7.38
CA GLU A 46 -24.33 -2.79 -7.78
C GLU A 46 -23.79 -2.00 -6.60
N ASP A 47 -24.50 -1.95 -5.48
CA ASP A 47 -24.08 -1.27 -4.25
C ASP A 47 -22.76 -1.85 -3.72
N ASN A 48 -22.64 -3.19 -3.68
CA ASN A 48 -21.39 -3.86 -3.31
C ASN A 48 -20.25 -3.50 -4.27
N ARG A 49 -20.51 -3.43 -5.59
CA ARG A 49 -19.47 -3.08 -6.56
C ARG A 49 -19.05 -1.63 -6.43
N GLN A 50 -19.98 -0.70 -6.26
CA GLN A 50 -19.68 0.71 -6.02
C GLN A 50 -18.85 0.89 -4.75
N CYS A 51 -19.24 0.23 -3.65
CA CYS A 51 -18.48 0.20 -2.40
C CYS A 51 -17.06 -0.33 -2.61
N MET A 52 -16.88 -1.42 -3.37
CA MET A 52 -15.55 -1.97 -3.68
C MET A 52 -14.72 -1.04 -4.56
N THR A 53 -15.32 -0.37 -5.54
CA THR A 53 -14.62 0.62 -6.37
C THR A 53 -14.16 1.82 -5.54
N GLN A 54 -15.04 2.32 -4.66
CA GLN A 54 -14.72 3.43 -3.77
C GLN A 54 -13.55 3.09 -2.85
N ARG A 55 -13.56 1.91 -2.22
CA ARG A 55 -12.45 1.43 -1.39
C ARG A 55 -11.13 1.35 -2.16
N LYS A 56 -11.15 0.82 -3.38
CA LYS A 56 -9.95 0.76 -4.24
C LYS A 56 -9.39 2.13 -4.57
N LEU A 57 -10.26 3.12 -4.82
CA LEU A 57 -9.84 4.50 -5.07
C LEU A 57 -9.23 5.14 -3.82
N GLU A 58 -9.87 4.97 -2.67
CA GLU A 58 -9.35 5.44 -1.37
C GLU A 58 -8.00 4.82 -1.03
N GLU A 59 -7.85 3.50 -1.19
CA GLU A 59 -6.58 2.80 -1.01
C GLU A 59 -5.48 3.33 -1.94
N ALA A 60 -5.81 3.59 -3.22
CA ALA A 60 -4.87 4.14 -4.18
C ALA A 60 -4.46 5.59 -3.85
N GLU A 61 -5.39 6.40 -3.34
CA GLU A 61 -5.12 7.76 -2.90
C GLU A 61 -4.22 7.79 -1.66
N ILE A 62 -4.53 6.97 -0.64
CA ILE A 62 -3.68 6.81 0.55
C ILE A 62 -2.27 6.38 0.14
N HIS A 63 -2.16 5.39 -0.75
CA HIS A 63 -0.87 4.91 -1.25
C HIS A 63 -0.10 6.04 -1.98
N ARG A 64 -0.78 6.82 -2.82
CA ARG A 64 -0.19 7.96 -3.53
C ARG A 64 0.33 9.03 -2.56
N GLU A 65 -0.43 9.34 -1.51
CA GLU A 65 0.00 10.29 -0.48
C GLU A 65 1.20 9.77 0.33
N GLN A 66 1.18 8.50 0.72
CA GLN A 66 2.31 7.87 1.41
C GLN A 66 3.56 7.91 0.54
N GLN A 67 3.45 7.62 -0.76
CA GLN A 67 4.56 7.73 -1.70
C GLN A 67 5.08 9.18 -1.81
N ALA A 68 4.19 10.17 -1.84
CA ALA A 68 4.58 11.57 -1.87
C ALA A 68 5.30 12.01 -0.59
N ARG A 69 4.87 11.51 0.58
CA ARG A 69 5.56 11.71 1.86
C ARG A 69 6.93 11.06 1.88
N LYS A 70 7.02 9.79 1.45
CA LYS A 70 8.26 9.03 1.32
C LYS A 70 9.29 9.74 0.45
N ASN A 71 8.89 10.28 -0.70
CA ASN A 71 9.77 11.01 -1.61
C ASN A 71 10.31 12.33 -1.03
N LYS A 72 9.66 12.90 -0.02
CA LYS A 72 10.08 14.13 0.66
C LYS A 72 10.82 13.87 1.98
N LEU A 73 10.83 12.63 2.45
CA LEU A 73 11.45 12.26 3.72
C LEU A 73 12.98 12.47 3.63
N MET A 74 13.53 13.23 4.56
CA MET A 74 14.97 13.45 4.65
C MET A 74 15.63 12.39 5.52
N VAL A 75 16.78 11.86 5.10
CA VAL A 75 17.50 10.81 5.84
C VAL A 75 18.96 11.17 6.00
N THR A 76 19.55 10.88 7.15
CA THR A 76 20.97 11.13 7.42
C THR A 76 21.53 10.18 8.47
N THR A 77 22.82 9.87 8.36
CA THR A 77 23.58 9.19 9.43
C THR A 77 23.99 10.14 10.56
N GLY A 78 23.96 11.46 10.31
CA GLY A 78 24.19 12.48 11.33
C GLY A 78 22.99 12.70 12.27
N TYR A 79 23.09 13.64 13.20
CA TYR A 79 22.05 13.90 14.21
C TYR A 79 21.21 15.15 13.93
N ASN A 80 21.47 15.86 12.84
CA ASN A 80 20.76 17.09 12.47
C ASN A 80 20.81 17.33 10.96
N PHE A 81 19.97 18.27 10.50
CA PHE A 81 20.02 18.85 9.16
C PHE A 81 20.29 20.35 9.29
N GLU A 82 21.31 20.85 8.61
CA GLU A 82 21.66 22.28 8.64
C GLU A 82 20.51 23.14 8.10
N GLY A 83 20.21 24.26 8.79
CA GLY A 83 19.07 25.11 8.46
C GLY A 83 17.71 24.56 8.93
N TYR A 84 17.68 23.46 9.67
CA TYR A 84 16.49 22.90 10.28
C TYR A 84 16.66 22.71 11.78
N ARG A 85 15.54 22.77 12.51
CA ARG A 85 15.45 22.36 13.91
C ARG A 85 14.56 21.13 14.03
N ILE A 86 14.88 20.22 14.94
CA ILE A 86 14.00 19.11 15.30
C ILE A 86 12.91 19.67 16.21
N SER A 87 11.65 19.64 15.76
CA SER A 87 10.51 20.08 16.58
C SER A 87 9.89 18.94 17.38
N ARG A 88 10.06 17.69 16.94
CA ARG A 88 9.56 16.51 17.66
C ARG A 88 10.38 15.25 17.37
N TYR A 89 10.71 14.51 18.42
CA TYR A 89 11.16 13.12 18.34
C TYR A 89 9.94 12.22 18.41
N ILE A 90 9.76 11.35 17.41
CA ILE A 90 8.56 10.51 17.32
C ILE A 90 8.83 9.15 17.97
N ASP A 91 9.78 8.39 17.40
CA ASP A 91 10.09 7.04 17.85
C ASP A 91 11.39 6.56 17.22
N ILE A 92 11.90 5.42 17.68
CA ILE A 92 12.90 4.63 16.97
C ILE A 92 12.19 3.90 15.83
N VAL A 93 12.82 3.89 14.66
CA VAL A 93 12.38 3.13 13.49
C VAL A 93 13.47 2.16 13.08
N HIS A 94 13.07 1.03 12.51
CA HIS A 94 14.01 0.01 12.10
C HIS A 94 13.53 -0.73 10.86
N GLY A 95 14.45 -1.45 10.22
CA GLY A 95 14.15 -2.34 9.13
C GLY A 95 15.14 -3.46 9.07
N GLU A 96 14.67 -4.64 8.68
CA GLU A 96 15.50 -5.84 8.56
C GLU A 96 15.18 -6.57 7.27
N TYR A 97 16.22 -7.09 6.62
CA TYR A 97 16.07 -7.93 5.44
C TYR A 97 17.21 -8.95 5.36
N SER A 98 16.85 -10.22 5.19
CA SER A 98 17.79 -11.32 5.01
C SER A 98 17.90 -11.75 3.55
N VAL A 99 19.11 -12.01 3.08
CA VAL A 99 19.40 -12.56 1.76
C VAL A 99 20.16 -13.88 1.90
N GLY A 100 19.72 -14.90 1.15
CA GLY A 100 20.41 -16.19 1.05
C GLY A 100 21.42 -16.22 -0.10
N HIS A 101 22.39 -17.14 -0.03
CA HIS A 101 23.55 -17.22 -0.92
C HIS A 101 24.40 -15.93 -0.94
N PHE A 102 24.83 -15.47 0.25
CA PHE A 102 25.74 -14.33 0.42
C PHE A 102 27.03 -14.42 -0.42
N ILE A 103 27.43 -15.62 -0.83
CA ILE A 103 28.61 -15.93 -1.65
C ILE A 103 28.58 -15.29 -3.06
N ASN A 104 27.43 -14.78 -3.52
CA ASN A 104 27.35 -13.88 -4.68
C ASN A 104 27.25 -12.43 -4.19
N ILE A 105 28.41 -11.84 -3.94
CA ILE A 105 28.65 -10.84 -2.88
C ILE A 105 28.16 -9.42 -3.24
N ASP A 106 28.13 -9.02 -4.52
CA ASP A 106 28.01 -7.59 -4.82
C ASP A 106 26.57 -7.06 -4.81
N ASN A 107 25.61 -7.82 -5.35
CA ASN A 107 24.23 -7.35 -5.50
C ASN A 107 23.31 -7.77 -4.35
N SER A 108 23.60 -8.91 -3.71
CA SER A 108 22.74 -9.52 -2.70
C SER A 108 22.67 -8.67 -1.43
N LEU A 109 23.83 -8.22 -0.94
CA LEU A 109 23.90 -7.41 0.28
C LEU A 109 23.35 -5.99 0.05
N SER A 110 23.65 -5.40 -1.10
CA SER A 110 23.10 -4.10 -1.50
C SER A 110 21.57 -4.15 -1.52
N ARG A 111 21.00 -5.20 -2.11
CA ARG A 111 19.54 -5.41 -2.11
C ARG A 111 18.97 -5.55 -0.71
N ALA A 112 19.67 -6.27 0.17
CA ALA A 112 19.26 -6.39 1.57
C ALA A 112 19.25 -5.03 2.29
N LYS A 113 20.30 -4.22 2.11
CA LYS A 113 20.36 -2.86 2.67
C LYS A 113 19.22 -1.98 2.17
N TYR A 114 18.97 -1.95 0.86
CA TYR A 114 17.88 -1.15 0.29
C TYR A 114 16.52 -1.59 0.81
N ALA A 115 16.26 -2.90 0.86
CA ALA A 115 14.99 -3.42 1.35
C ALA A 115 14.79 -3.18 2.86
N ALA A 116 15.85 -3.28 3.66
CA ALA A 116 15.81 -2.93 5.08
C ALA A 116 15.54 -1.42 5.27
N GLN A 117 16.25 -0.56 4.54
CA GLN A 117 16.06 0.89 4.57
C GLN A 117 14.64 1.28 4.15
N GLU A 118 14.09 0.65 3.12
CA GLU A 118 12.73 0.87 2.68
C GLU A 118 11.70 0.58 3.78
N LYS A 119 11.83 -0.55 4.49
CA LYS A 119 10.96 -0.87 5.64
C LYS A 119 11.05 0.18 6.75
N MET A 120 12.25 0.66 7.07
CA MET A 120 12.45 1.71 8.08
C MET A 120 11.80 3.04 7.66
N ILE A 121 11.94 3.41 6.38
CA ILE A 121 11.33 4.60 5.80
C ILE A 121 9.79 4.50 5.86
N ASP A 122 9.23 3.35 5.49
CA ASP A 122 7.78 3.13 5.53
C ASP A 122 7.25 3.25 6.96
N GLN A 123 7.95 2.69 7.95
CA GLN A 123 7.61 2.88 9.36
C GLN A 123 7.60 4.36 9.78
N ALA A 124 8.62 5.13 9.37
CA ALA A 124 8.72 6.54 9.70
C ALA A 124 7.58 7.36 9.07
N VAL A 125 7.25 7.09 7.80
CA VAL A 125 6.15 7.75 7.08
C VAL A 125 4.80 7.44 7.73
N VAL A 126 4.54 6.18 8.08
CA VAL A 126 3.31 5.76 8.78
C VAL A 126 3.17 6.46 10.13
N LYS A 127 4.29 6.66 10.85
CA LYS A 127 4.34 7.38 12.13
C LYS A 127 4.26 8.92 11.97
N GLY A 128 4.20 9.44 10.74
CA GLY A 128 4.06 10.87 10.47
C GLY A 128 5.37 11.66 10.60
N ALA A 129 6.52 11.00 10.48
CA ALA A 129 7.82 11.66 10.42
C ALA A 129 8.05 12.31 9.04
N ASN A 130 8.82 13.38 9.01
CA ASN A 130 9.33 13.99 7.77
C ASN A 130 10.85 13.84 7.63
N ALA A 131 11.54 13.30 8.65
CA ALA A 131 12.93 12.92 8.55
C ALA A 131 13.33 11.76 9.47
N ILE A 132 14.47 11.12 9.16
CA ILE A 132 15.14 10.13 10.00
C ILE A 132 16.60 10.57 10.19
N ILE A 133 17.04 10.59 11.44
CA ILE A 133 18.42 10.93 11.83
C ILE A 133 19.08 9.75 12.53
N GLY A 134 20.42 9.79 12.62
CA GLY A 134 21.21 8.79 13.33
C GLY A 134 21.05 7.40 12.73
N ILE A 135 20.98 7.32 11.40
CA ILE A 135 20.86 6.03 10.72
C ILE A 135 22.14 5.22 10.90
N ASP A 136 21.97 3.98 11.34
CA ASP A 136 23.05 3.00 11.46
C ASP A 136 22.66 1.67 10.80
N PHE A 137 23.65 1.00 10.19
CA PHE A 137 23.46 -0.26 9.48
C PHE A 137 24.32 -1.36 10.10
N ASP A 138 23.66 -2.38 10.61
CA ASP A 138 24.30 -3.60 11.07
C ASP A 138 24.14 -4.71 10.03
N ILE A 139 25.21 -5.46 9.80
CA ILE A 139 25.19 -6.63 8.93
C ILE A 139 25.63 -7.82 9.76
N THR A 140 24.76 -8.82 9.83
CA THR A 140 25.03 -10.03 10.61
C THR A 140 24.78 -11.28 9.77
N SER A 141 25.60 -12.31 9.97
CA SER A 141 25.40 -13.61 9.35
C SER A 141 24.50 -14.45 10.25
N ILE A 142 23.37 -14.93 9.70
CA ILE A 142 22.49 -15.88 10.39
C ILE A 142 23.02 -17.31 10.22
N SER A 143 23.64 -17.60 9.08
CA SER A 143 24.30 -18.88 8.76
C SER A 143 25.40 -18.66 7.72
N ASP A 144 26.12 -19.72 7.35
CA ASP A 144 27.20 -19.68 6.34
C ASP A 144 26.77 -19.12 4.97
N VAL A 145 25.45 -19.16 4.69
CA VAL A 145 24.89 -18.75 3.41
C VAL A 145 23.89 -17.59 3.52
N ILE A 146 23.51 -17.17 4.73
CA ILE A 146 22.49 -16.12 4.95
C ILE A 146 23.10 -14.95 5.71
N ALA A 147 22.97 -13.76 5.13
CA ALA A 147 23.26 -12.50 5.79
C ALA A 147 21.98 -11.68 5.96
N ALA A 148 21.87 -10.96 7.06
CA ALA A 148 20.82 -9.99 7.33
C ALA A 148 21.42 -8.59 7.40
N ALA A 149 20.78 -7.65 6.71
CA ALA A 149 20.98 -6.23 6.89
C ALA A 149 19.90 -5.72 7.84
N ILE A 150 20.33 -5.07 8.91
CA ILE A 150 19.50 -4.42 9.91
C ILE A 150 19.84 -2.93 9.84
N VAL A 151 18.83 -2.09 9.85
CA VAL A 151 19.00 -0.64 9.88
C VAL A 151 18.12 -0.07 10.98
N SER A 152 18.63 0.92 11.69
CA SER A 152 17.88 1.65 12.70
C SER A 152 18.15 3.14 12.60
N GLY A 153 17.23 3.95 13.14
CA GLY A 153 17.36 5.40 13.21
C GLY A 153 16.25 6.01 14.06
N THR A 154 16.29 7.33 14.23
CA THR A 154 15.26 8.06 14.98
C THR A 154 14.37 8.83 14.02
N ALA A 155 13.08 8.52 14.03
CA ALA A 155 12.08 9.24 13.27
C ALA A 155 11.73 10.56 13.96
N VAL A 156 11.80 11.66 13.22
CA VAL A 156 11.64 13.01 13.75
C VAL A 156 10.75 13.88 12.86
N VAL A 157 10.25 14.97 13.44
CA VAL A 157 9.72 16.12 12.70
C VAL A 157 10.76 17.23 12.73
N ILE A 158 11.16 17.70 11.55
CA ILE A 158 12.03 18.86 11.38
C ILE A 158 11.26 20.04 10.76
N GLU A 159 11.65 21.24 11.16
CA GLU A 159 11.14 22.51 10.66
C GLU A 159 12.30 23.37 10.17
N LYS A 160 12.12 24.06 9.04
CA LYS A 160 13.12 25.00 8.54
C LYS A 160 13.23 26.16 9.53
N ILE A 161 14.46 26.55 9.86
CA ILE A 161 14.71 27.75 10.66
C ILE A 161 14.52 28.93 9.72
N GLU A 162 13.52 29.77 10.02
CA GLU A 162 13.39 31.08 9.38
C GLU A 162 14.45 32.00 10.01
N GLU A 163 15.25 32.65 9.16
CA GLU A 163 16.23 33.66 9.57
C GLU A 163 15.55 34.96 9.99
#